data_AF-A0A9P5YSD8-F1
#
_entry.id   AF-A0A9P5YSD8-F1
#
_cell.length_a   1.000
_cell.length_b   1.000
_cell.length_c   1.000
_cell.angle_alpha   90.00
_cell.angle_beta   90.00
_cell.angle_gamma   90.00
#
_symmetry.space_group_name_H-M   'P 1'
#
loop_
_entity.id
_entity.type
_entity.pdbx_description
1 polymer ?
#
loop_
_entity_poly.entity_id
_entity_poly.type
_entity_poly.pdbx_seq_one_letter_code
_entity_poly.pdbx_strand_id
1 'polypeptide(L)'
;VTIENCITICQRQELMVAGLEAGSECFCDFNIQGTATQLSDDACNLPCGGDANLTCGGPNLIGIYQNHNANVGPVPMNKTQVGMWTFEGCLA
;
A
#
# COMPACT_ATOMS: atom_id res chain seq x y z
N VAL A 1 -1.74 9.65 -6.93
CA VAL A 1 -0.71 8.63 -6.61
C VAL A 1 -1.17 7.29 -7.18
N THR A 2 -0.26 6.37 -7.51
CA THR A 2 -0.59 4.95 -7.78
C THR A 2 0.07 4.07 -6.72
N ILE A 3 -0.36 2.81 -6.60
CA ILE A 3 0.22 1.84 -5.68
C ILE A 3 1.71 1.64 -5.98
N GLU A 4 2.08 1.47 -7.25
CA GLU A 4 3.45 1.24 -7.71
C GLU A 4 4.35 2.43 -7.39
N ASN A 5 3.84 3.65 -7.56
CA ASN A 5 4.60 4.86 -7.25
C ASN A 5 4.86 4.96 -5.74
N CYS A 6 3.88 4.65 -4.90
CA CYS A 6 4.06 4.67 -3.45
C CYS A 6 5.07 3.61 -2.99
N ILE A 7 4.92 2.38 -3.47
CA ILE A 7 5.87 1.29 -3.22
C ILE A 7 7.29 1.69 -3.64
N THR A 8 7.46 2.26 -4.84
CA THR A 8 8.78 2.69 -5.34
C THR A 8 9.41 3.75 -4.42
N ILE A 9 8.61 4.67 -3.89
CA ILE A 9 9.06 5.68 -2.93
C ILE A 9 9.55 5.01 -1.65
N CYS A 10 8.78 4.08 -1.08
CA CYS A 10 9.15 3.39 0.16
C CYS A 10 10.38 2.49 -0.02
N GLN A 11 10.49 1.80 -1.16
CA GLN A 11 11.68 1.02 -1.50
C GLN A 11 12.95 1.86 -1.59
N ARG A 12 12.88 3.07 -2.20
CA ARG A 12 14.03 3.99 -2.27
C ARG A 12 14.47 4.52 -0.90
N GLN A 13 13.57 4.50 0.07
CA GLN A 13 13.85 4.85 1.46
C GLN A 13 14.26 3.64 2.30
N GLU A 14 14.39 2.45 1.68
CA GLU A 14 14.70 1.20 2.37
C GLU A 14 13.67 0.82 3.45
N LEU A 15 12.43 1.30 3.27
CA LEU A 15 11.27 1.02 4.13
C LEU A 15 10.46 -0.14 3.54
N MET A 16 9.93 -0.99 4.42
CA MET A 16 9.28 -2.26 4.04
C MET A 16 7.76 -2.21 4.12
N VAL A 17 7.18 -1.11 4.57
CA VAL A 17 5.73 -0.87 4.63
C VAL A 17 5.39 0.36 3.79
N ALA A 18 4.37 0.24 2.97
CA ALA A 18 3.82 1.28 2.13
C ALA A 18 2.33 1.38 2.41
N GLY A 19 1.87 2.57 2.78
CA GLY A 19 0.48 2.84 3.12
C GLY A 19 -0.10 3.86 2.15
N LEU A 20 -1.29 3.57 1.62
CA LEU A 20 -2.02 4.49 0.76
C LEU A 20 -3.31 4.92 1.44
N GLU A 21 -3.53 6.23 1.52
CA GLU A 21 -4.68 6.84 2.18
C GLU A 21 -5.32 7.89 1.27
N ALA A 22 -6.63 8.10 1.45
CA ALA A 22 -7.39 9.15 0.80
C ALA A 22 -7.25 9.21 -0.75
N GLY A 23 -6.84 8.11 -1.40
CA GLY A 23 -6.69 8.03 -2.86
C GLY A 23 -5.49 8.78 -3.42
N SER A 24 -4.80 9.58 -2.62
CA SER A 24 -3.72 10.47 -3.07
C SER A 24 -2.47 10.48 -2.19
N GLU A 25 -2.56 9.97 -0.96
CA GLU A 25 -1.49 10.02 0.01
C GLU A 25 -0.67 8.73 0.01
N CYS A 26 0.60 8.85 0.39
CA CYS A 26 1.54 7.74 0.46
C CYS A 26 2.39 7.89 1.71
N PHE A 27 2.44 6.81 2.50
CA PHE A 27 3.18 6.70 3.74
C PHE A 27 4.14 5.53 3.65
N CYS A 28 5.29 5.66 4.30
CA CYS A 28 6.30 4.62 4.35
C CYS A 28 6.70 4.40 5.81
N ASP A 29 6.85 3.15 6.22
CA ASP A 29 7.30 2.80 7.57
C ASP A 29 8.15 1.52 7.51
N PHE A 30 8.89 1.25 8.59
CA PHE A 30 9.51 -0.05 8.80
C PHE A 30 8.47 -1.07 9.26
N ASN A 31 7.51 -0.68 10.11
CA ASN A 31 6.56 -1.62 10.68
C ASN A 31 5.14 -1.06 10.68
N ILE A 32 4.17 -1.97 10.66
CA ILE A 32 2.78 -1.62 10.95
C ILE A 32 2.68 -1.31 12.45
N GLN A 33 2.10 -0.16 12.80
CA GLN A 33 1.98 0.26 14.19
C GLN A 33 1.01 -0.66 14.94
N GLY A 34 1.37 -1.10 16.14
CA GLY A 34 0.54 -2.01 16.94
C GLY A 34 -0.80 -1.44 17.41
N THR A 35 -1.01 -0.13 17.24
CA THR A 35 -2.29 0.54 17.48
C THR A 35 -3.24 0.49 16.29
N ALA A 36 -2.77 0.04 15.12
CA ALA A 36 -3.58 -0.03 13.91
C ALA A 36 -4.65 -1.14 14.05
N THR A 37 -5.86 -0.81 13.63
CA THR A 37 -7.00 -1.74 13.69
C THR A 37 -7.31 -2.28 12.30
N GLN A 38 -7.26 -3.59 12.12
CA GLN A 38 -7.68 -4.23 10.87
C GLN A 38 -9.18 -4.07 10.65
N LEU A 39 -9.55 -3.57 9.48
CA LEU A 39 -10.91 -3.50 9.00
C LEU A 39 -11.14 -4.51 7.87
N SER A 40 -12.36 -4.54 7.35
CA SER A 40 -12.63 -5.21 6.08
C SER A 40 -11.85 -4.53 4.96
N ASP A 41 -11.25 -5.32 4.07
CA ASP A 41 -10.52 -4.81 2.90
C ASP A 41 -11.39 -3.90 2.02
N ASP A 42 -12.70 -4.17 1.98
CA ASP A 42 -13.70 -3.37 1.25
C ASP A 42 -13.87 -1.94 1.81
N ALA A 43 -13.36 -1.67 3.02
CA ALA A 43 -13.33 -0.32 3.58
C ALA A 43 -12.31 0.57 2.86
N CYS A 44 -11.25 -0.02 2.29
CA CYS A 44 -10.23 0.69 1.49
C CYS A 44 -10.60 0.63 0.01
N ASN A 45 -11.72 1.25 -0.36
CA ASN A 45 -12.29 1.21 -1.71
C ASN A 45 -12.13 2.52 -2.49
N LEU A 46 -11.36 3.48 -1.97
CA LEU A 46 -11.20 4.77 -2.63
C LEU A 46 -10.27 4.65 -3.84
N PRO A 47 -10.68 5.10 -5.04
CA PRO A 47 -9.84 4.99 -6.23
C PRO A 47 -8.53 5.76 -6.09
N CYS A 48 -7.46 5.21 -6.66
CA CYS A 48 -6.18 5.93 -6.75
C CYS A 48 -6.30 7.11 -7.71
N GLY A 49 -5.80 8.28 -7.30
CA GLY A 49 -5.81 9.48 -8.15
C GLY A 49 -4.95 9.37 -9.42
N GLY A 50 -4.04 8.39 -9.48
CA GLY A 50 -3.24 8.09 -10.68
C GLY A 50 -3.75 6.91 -11.52
N ASP A 51 -4.63 6.07 -10.97
CA ASP A 51 -5.25 4.94 -11.68
C ASP A 51 -6.58 4.55 -11.00
N ALA A 52 -7.70 4.96 -11.60
CA ALA A 52 -9.02 4.71 -11.03
C ALA A 52 -9.43 3.22 -11.02
N ASN A 53 -8.66 2.32 -11.63
CA ASN A 53 -8.92 0.87 -11.59
C ASN A 53 -8.32 0.19 -10.35
N LEU A 54 -7.52 0.94 -9.58
CA LEU A 54 -6.86 0.53 -8.35
C LEU A 54 -7.46 1.28 -7.15
N THR A 55 -7.34 0.67 -5.98
CA THR A 55 -7.79 1.26 -4.71
C THR A 55 -6.59 1.68 -3.85
N CYS A 56 -6.69 2.87 -3.26
CA CYS A 56 -5.62 3.55 -2.54
C CYS A 56 -6.13 4.03 -1.17
N GLY A 57 -6.61 3.09 -0.36
CA GLY A 57 -7.11 3.37 0.99
C GLY A 57 -8.56 3.83 1.02
N GLY A 58 -8.89 4.61 2.04
CA GLY A 58 -10.18 5.25 2.26
C GLY A 58 -10.02 6.58 3.00
N PRO A 59 -11.12 7.31 3.26
CA PRO A 59 -11.07 8.52 4.08
C PRO A 59 -10.71 8.15 5.52
N ASN A 60 -9.52 8.56 5.98
CA ASN A 60 -8.91 8.15 7.25
C ASN A 60 -8.61 6.64 7.36
N LEU A 61 -8.48 5.94 6.23
CA LEU A 61 -8.19 4.51 6.20
C LEU A 61 -7.01 4.25 5.29
N ILE A 62 -6.07 3.45 5.78
CA ILE A 62 -4.81 3.20 5.09
C ILE A 62 -4.78 1.76 4.56
N GLY A 63 -4.61 1.63 3.25
CA GLY A 63 -4.34 0.34 2.61
C GLY A 63 -2.86 0.02 2.73
N ILE A 64 -2.52 -1.08 3.41
CA ILE A 64 -1.14 -1.45 3.68
C ILE A 64 -0.62 -2.49 2.70
N TYR A 65 0.56 -2.21 2.16
CA TYR A 65 1.37 -3.14 1.42
C TYR A 65 2.67 -3.37 2.18
N GLN A 66 3.10 -4.63 2.32
CA GLN A 66 4.35 -4.98 2.99
C GLN A 66 5.27 -5.78 2.07
N ASN A 67 6.56 -5.43 2.06
CA ASN A 67 7.59 -6.19 1.35
C ASN A 67 8.08 -7.36 2.19
N HIS A 68 7.89 -8.58 1.69
CA HIS A 68 8.34 -9.81 2.36
C HIS A 68 9.68 -10.34 1.85
N ASN A 69 10.36 -9.65 0.91
CA ASN A 69 11.67 -10.07 0.37
C ASN A 69 12.69 -8.94 0.24
N ALA A 70 13.91 -9.21 0.72
CA ALA A 70 15.03 -8.26 0.80
C ALA A 70 15.78 -7.98 -0.53
N ASN A 71 15.29 -8.40 -1.72
CA ASN A 71 16.00 -8.18 -2.99
C ASN A 71 15.02 -7.96 -4.17
N VAL A 72 15.21 -6.88 -4.95
CA VAL A 72 14.21 -6.29 -5.87
C VAL A 72 14.36 -6.77 -7.32
N GLY A 73 13.22 -7.10 -7.97
CA GLY A 73 13.06 -7.35 -9.41
C GLY A 73 11.71 -6.83 -9.94
N PRO A 74 11.48 -6.76 -11.27
CA PRO A 74 10.38 -6.02 -11.91
C PRO A 74 8.97 -6.60 -11.68
N VAL A 75 7.98 -5.69 -11.71
CA VAL A 75 6.61 -5.82 -11.15
C VAL A 75 5.62 -6.59 -12.05
N PRO A 76 4.86 -7.57 -11.52
CA PRO A 76 3.67 -8.16 -12.14
C PRO A 76 2.35 -7.41 -11.82
N MET A 77 1.37 -7.47 -12.74
CA MET A 77 0.09 -6.73 -12.74
C MET A 77 -1.06 -7.37 -11.92
N ASN A 78 -0.80 -8.09 -10.82
CA ASN A 78 -1.89 -8.69 -10.04
C ASN A 78 -2.23 -7.85 -8.80
N LYS A 79 -3.53 -7.56 -8.58
CA LYS A 79 -4.03 -6.63 -7.53
C LYS A 79 -3.61 -7.01 -6.10
N THR A 80 -3.39 -8.28 -5.84
CA THR A 80 -2.98 -8.82 -4.54
C THR A 80 -1.46 -8.83 -4.33
N GLN A 81 -0.68 -8.55 -5.37
CA GLN A 81 0.77 -8.67 -5.32
C GLN A 81 1.46 -7.72 -6.31
N VAL A 82 2.07 -6.65 -5.78
CA VAL A 82 2.83 -5.68 -6.58
C VAL A 82 4.32 -6.00 -6.43
N GLY A 83 4.82 -6.90 -7.28
CA GLY A 83 6.17 -7.46 -7.13
C GLY A 83 6.26 -8.41 -5.93
N MET A 84 7.11 -8.09 -4.95
CA MET A 84 7.22 -8.83 -3.67
C MET A 84 6.41 -8.19 -2.53
N TRP A 85 5.65 -7.14 -2.84
CA TRP A 85 4.76 -6.48 -1.89
C TRP A 85 3.40 -7.15 -1.90
N THR A 86 2.92 -7.50 -0.72
CA THR A 86 1.60 -8.11 -0.52
C THR A 86 0.70 -7.11 0.17
N PHE A 87 -0.57 -7.06 -0.25
CA PHE A 87 -1.57 -6.29 0.47
C PHE A 87 -1.91 -7.00 1.79
N GLU A 88 -1.62 -6.35 2.91
CA GLU A 88 -1.87 -6.87 4.26
C GLU A 88 -3.28 -6.53 4.77
N GLY A 89 -3.89 -5.49 4.19
CA GLY A 89 -5.28 -5.13 4.45
C GLY A 89 -5.51 -3.63 4.65
N CYS A 90 -6.77 -3.33 4.99
CA CYS A 90 -7.21 -1.98 5.30
C CYS A 90 -7.14 -1.71 6.81
N LEU A 91 -6.42 -0.66 7.22
CA LEU A 91 -6.23 -0.30 8.63
C LEU A 91 -6.79 1.10 8.96
N ALA A 92 -7.12 1.31 10.23
CA ALA A 92 -7.46 2.59 10.86
C ALA A 92 -6.58 2.86 12.09
#